data_AF-A0A842WQG9-F1
#
_entry.id   AF-A0A842WQG9-F1
#
_cell.length_a   1.000
_cell.length_b   1.000
_cell.length_c   1.000
_cell.angle_alpha   90.00
_cell.angle_beta   90.00
_cell.angle_gamma   90.00
#
_symmetry.space_group_name_H-M   'P 1'
#
loop_
_entity.id
_entity.type
_entity.pdbx_description
1 polymer ?
#
loop_
_entity_poly.entity_id
_entity_poly.type
_entity_poly.pdbx_seq_one_letter_code
_entity_poly.pdbx_strand_id
1 'polypeptide(L)'
;MTLDRIRNDDSTDEHIKTIEEMGCVVSLENLGVFEKMIRNHLPTTTINISQWTFYAIRSLLLICREHNLRIQMIYDGTHITVDCYLDKLGHQAVRPATVLD
;
A
#
# COMPACT_ATOMS: atom_id res chain seq x y z
N MET A 1 22.90 25.31 17.93
CA MET A 1 23.38 24.26 16.99
C MET A 1 23.01 22.94 17.66
N THR A 2 22.10 22.11 17.18
CA THR A 2 21.61 21.86 15.81
C THR A 2 20.13 21.45 15.94
N LEU A 3 19.24 22.19 15.29
CA LEU A 3 17.85 21.82 15.07
C LEU A 3 17.84 20.86 13.87
N ASP A 4 18.09 19.58 14.11
CA ASP A 4 18.03 18.57 13.05
C ASP A 4 16.67 17.85 13.09
N ARG A 5 15.84 18.25 12.11
CA ARG A 5 14.80 17.48 11.43
C ARG A 5 13.46 17.33 12.14
N ILE A 6 12.70 18.43 12.06
CA ILE A 6 11.29 18.37 11.67
C ILE A 6 11.27 17.64 10.32
N ARG A 7 11.06 16.32 10.34
CA ARG A 7 10.93 15.51 9.13
C ARG A 7 9.46 15.55 8.75
N ASN A 8 9.15 16.22 7.63
CA ASN A 8 7.84 16.35 7.01
C ASN A 8 6.90 15.14 7.22
N ASP A 9 6.02 15.21 8.22
CA ASP A 9 4.89 14.28 8.34
C ASP A 9 3.79 14.62 7.32
N ASP A 10 3.57 15.91 7.03
CA ASP A 10 2.49 16.38 6.15
C ASP A 10 2.56 15.81 4.73
N SER A 11 3.76 15.68 4.13
CA SER A 11 3.89 15.19 2.75
C SER A 11 3.54 13.71 2.61
N THR A 12 3.80 12.91 3.64
CA THR A 12 3.55 11.46 3.58
C THR A 12 2.04 11.20 3.67
N ASP A 13 1.35 11.91 4.55
CA ASP A 13 -0.10 11.80 4.74
C ASP A 13 -0.87 12.34 3.52
N GLU A 14 -0.43 13.43 2.91
CA GLU A 14 -1.01 13.94 1.65
C GLU A 14 -0.87 12.93 0.50
N HIS A 15 0.28 12.28 0.38
CA HIS A 15 0.48 11.23 -0.62
C HIS A 15 -0.41 10.01 -0.35
N ILE A 16 -0.54 9.57 0.90
CA ILE A 16 -1.43 8.46 1.27
C ILE A 16 -2.87 8.80 0.87
N LYS A 17 -3.38 9.97 1.27
CA LYS A 17 -4.73 10.41 0.93
C LYS A 17 -4.96 10.45 -0.59
N THR A 18 -3.97 10.91 -1.35
CA THR A 18 -4.06 10.95 -2.81
C THR A 18 -4.12 9.54 -3.40
N ILE A 19 -3.34 8.59 -2.88
CA ILE A 19 -3.40 7.18 -3.29
C ILE A 19 -4.76 6.58 -2.93
N GLU A 20 -5.30 6.87 -1.74
CA GLU A 20 -6.64 6.44 -1.31
C GLU A 20 -7.75 6.93 -2.23
N GLU A 21 -7.75 8.23 -2.55
CA GLU A 21 -8.73 8.85 -3.45
C GLU A 21 -8.61 8.29 -4.87
N MET A 22 -7.39 8.13 -5.38
CA MET A 22 -7.16 7.59 -6.71
C MET A 22 -7.59 6.13 -6.81
N GLY A 23 -7.35 5.33 -5.76
CA GLY A 23 -7.71 3.91 -5.68
C GLY A 23 -9.19 3.64 -5.96
N CYS A 24 -10.07 4.58 -5.62
CA CYS A 24 -11.52 4.51 -5.86
C CYS A 24 -11.92 4.62 -7.34
N VAL A 25 -11.06 5.20 -8.19
CA VAL A 25 -11.35 5.51 -9.60
C VAL A 25 -10.38 4.83 -10.58
N VAL A 26 -9.54 3.90 -10.10
CA VAL A 26 -8.58 3.22 -10.97
C VAL A 26 -9.29 2.33 -11.98
N SER A 27 -8.95 2.52 -13.25
CA SER A 27 -9.34 1.74 -14.42
C SER A 27 -8.09 1.30 -15.19
N LEU A 28 -8.26 0.54 -16.26
CA LEU A 28 -7.14 0.12 -17.11
C LEU A 28 -6.39 1.31 -17.74
N GLU A 29 -7.07 2.43 -17.97
CA GLU A 29 -6.50 3.60 -18.66
C GLU A 29 -5.54 4.39 -17.77
N ASN A 30 -5.79 4.44 -16.46
CA ASN A 30 -4.98 5.19 -15.49
C ASN A 30 -4.13 4.28 -14.58
N LEU A 31 -4.20 2.95 -14.76
CA LEU A 31 -3.51 1.95 -13.95
C LEU A 31 -2.01 2.22 -13.83
N GLY A 32 -1.34 2.54 -14.94
CA GLY A 32 0.11 2.79 -14.94
C GLY A 32 0.50 4.04 -14.14
N VAL A 33 -0.36 5.07 -14.09
CA VAL A 33 -0.12 6.27 -13.28
C VAL A 33 -0.24 5.93 -11.80
N PHE A 34 -1.28 5.18 -11.44
CA PHE A 34 -1.50 4.72 -10.07
C PHE A 34 -0.37 3.82 -9.58
N GLU A 35 0.09 2.86 -10.40
CA GLU A 35 1.22 2.00 -10.07
C GLU A 35 2.51 2.78 -9.84
N LYS A 36 2.76 3.82 -10.66
CA LYS A 36 3.93 4.69 -10.47
C LYS A 36 3.85 5.47 -9.16
N MET A 37 2.66 5.95 -8.78
CA MET A 37 2.45 6.63 -7.50
C MET A 37 2.74 5.70 -6.32
N ILE A 38 2.18 4.50 -6.32
CA ILE A 38 2.45 3.49 -5.28
C ILE A 38 3.95 3.18 -5.23
N ARG A 39 4.62 2.91 -6.35
CA ARG A 39 6.06 2.60 -6.34
C ARG A 39 6.92 3.71 -5.74
N ASN A 40 6.55 4.97 -5.95
CA ASN A 40 7.32 6.11 -5.50
C ASN A 40 7.04 6.50 -4.04
N HIS A 41 5.78 6.34 -3.62
CA HIS A 41 5.28 6.97 -2.41
C HIS A 41 4.66 6.00 -1.41
N LEU A 42 4.46 4.72 -1.75
CA LEU A 42 3.84 3.76 -0.83
C LEU A 42 4.75 3.60 0.40
N PRO A 43 4.35 4.15 1.55
CA PRO A 43 5.11 4.01 2.77
C PRO A 43 4.65 2.71 3.45
N THR A 44 5.38 2.26 4.47
CA THR A 44 5.03 1.08 5.28
C THR A 44 3.85 1.35 6.23
N THR A 45 2.85 2.13 5.79
CA THR A 45 1.77 2.69 6.61
C THR A 45 0.44 1.93 6.42
N THR A 46 -0.57 2.39 7.14
CA THR A 46 -1.96 1.95 6.97
C THR A 46 -2.63 2.68 5.82
N ILE A 47 -3.37 1.96 4.97
CA ILE A 47 -4.13 2.53 3.85
C ILE A 47 -5.57 2.03 3.85
N ASN A 48 -6.54 2.90 3.63
CA ASN A 48 -7.95 2.53 3.52
C ASN A 48 -8.29 2.13 2.09
N ILE A 49 -8.71 0.88 1.90
CA ILE A 49 -9.03 0.29 0.59
C ILE A 49 -10.53 -0.02 0.44
N SER A 50 -11.38 0.39 1.38
CA SER A 50 -12.79 -0.01 1.46
C SER A 50 -13.59 0.30 0.19
N GLN A 51 -13.22 1.37 -0.52
CA GLN A 51 -13.89 1.84 -1.74
C GLN A 51 -13.03 1.66 -3.00
N TRP A 52 -11.92 0.92 -2.90
CA TRP A 52 -11.01 0.76 -4.02
C TRP A 52 -11.54 -0.17 -5.09
N THR A 53 -11.15 0.09 -6.34
CA THR A 53 -11.46 -0.81 -7.43
C THR A 53 -10.60 -2.07 -7.34
N PHE A 54 -11.10 -3.16 -7.94
CA PHE A 54 -10.33 -4.42 -8.03
C PHE A 54 -8.94 -4.22 -8.64
N TYR A 55 -8.82 -3.34 -9.64
CA TYR A 55 -7.54 -3.02 -10.29
C TYR A 55 -6.56 -2.36 -9.32
N ALA A 56 -7.02 -1.39 -8.53
CA ALA A 56 -6.20 -0.72 -7.53
C ALA A 56 -5.65 -1.71 -6.48
N ILE A 57 -6.53 -2.56 -5.93
CA ILE A 57 -6.14 -3.56 -4.92
C ILE A 57 -5.12 -4.54 -5.50
N ARG A 58 -5.36 -5.03 -6.72
CA ARG A 58 -4.43 -5.96 -7.40
C ARG A 58 -3.05 -5.33 -7.61
N SER A 59 -2.98 -4.10 -8.10
CA SER A 59 -1.72 -3.41 -8.35
C SER A 59 -0.97 -3.10 -7.04
N LEU A 60 -1.68 -2.71 -5.99
CA LEU A 60 -1.09 -2.52 -4.65
C LEU A 60 -0.40 -3.80 -4.17
N LEU A 61 -1.11 -4.94 -4.17
CA LEU A 61 -0.57 -6.21 -3.71
C LEU A 61 0.63 -6.68 -4.54
N LEU A 62 0.59 -6.46 -5.86
CA LEU A 62 1.67 -6.82 -6.77
C LEU A 62 2.94 -5.99 -6.50
N ILE A 63 2.80 -4.67 -6.33
CA ILE A 63 3.92 -3.78 -6.02
C ILE A 63 4.47 -4.09 -4.61
N CYS A 64 3.62 -4.29 -3.61
CA CYS A 64 4.06 -4.69 -2.27
C CYS A 64 4.92 -5.97 -2.33
N ARG A 65 4.54 -6.93 -3.18
CA ARG A 65 5.31 -8.16 -3.39
C ARG A 65 6.65 -7.92 -4.08
N GLU A 66 6.69 -7.13 -5.14
CA GLU A 66 7.93 -6.81 -5.86
C GLU A 66 8.96 -6.14 -4.95
N HIS A 67 8.48 -5.33 -4.01
CA HIS A 67 9.32 -4.53 -3.11
C HIS A 67 9.51 -5.15 -1.71
N ASN A 68 8.98 -6.35 -1.46
CA ASN A 68 9.02 -7.03 -0.15
C ASN A 68 8.46 -6.17 1.01
N LEU A 69 7.35 -5.49 0.76
CA LEU A 69 6.73 -4.55 1.70
C LEU A 69 5.65 -5.23 2.55
N ARG A 70 5.64 -4.87 3.83
CA ARG A 70 4.50 -5.06 4.73
C ARG A 70 3.58 -3.86 4.60
N ILE A 71 2.28 -4.12 4.42
CA ILE A 71 1.26 -3.08 4.39
C ILE A 71 0.11 -3.41 5.34
N GLN A 72 -0.43 -2.37 5.98
CA GLN A 72 -1.66 -2.46 6.74
C GLN A 72 -2.79 -1.86 5.89
N MET A 73 -3.90 -2.57 5.78
CA MET A 73 -5.05 -2.15 5.00
C MET A 73 -6.29 -2.07 5.89
N ILE A 74 -7.13 -1.07 5.67
CA ILE A 74 -8.46 -0.98 6.29
C ILE A 74 -9.49 -1.31 5.21
N TYR A 75 -10.28 -2.36 5.44
CA TYR A 75 -11.38 -2.76 4.58
C TYR A 75 -12.66 -2.86 5.40
N ASP A 76 -13.61 -1.96 5.14
CA ASP A 76 -14.88 -1.85 5.87
C ASP A 76 -14.70 -1.84 7.40
N GLY A 77 -13.70 -1.07 7.87
CA GLY A 77 -13.35 -0.96 9.29
C GLY A 77 -12.51 -2.13 9.84
N THR A 78 -12.28 -3.17 9.06
CA THR A 78 -11.42 -4.29 9.45
C THR A 78 -9.96 -4.00 9.09
N HIS A 79 -9.07 -4.15 10.06
CA HIS A 79 -7.63 -4.02 9.84
C HIS A 79 -7.04 -5.35 9.35
N ILE A 80 -6.41 -5.33 8.18
CA ILE A 80 -5.78 -6.47 7.54
C ILE A 80 -4.29 -6.15 7.35
N THR A 81 -3.41 -6.90 7.99
CA THR A 81 -1.97 -6.81 7.71
C THR A 81 -1.58 -7.83 6.68
N VAL A 82 -0.98 -7.38 5.58
CA VAL A 82 -0.45 -8.26 4.53
C VAL A 82 1.06 -8.13 4.45
N ASP A 83 1.69 -9.29 4.61
CA ASP A 83 3.12 -9.50 4.53
C ASP A 83 3.48 -10.05 3.16
N CYS A 84 3.83 -9.15 2.23
CA CYS A 84 4.23 -9.54 0.88
C CYS A 84 5.74 -9.78 0.85
N TYR A 85 6.18 -11.03 0.90
CA TYR A 85 7.59 -11.40 0.76
C TYR A 85 7.82 -12.35 -0.41
N LEU A 86 8.87 -12.11 -1.20
CA LEU A 86 9.41 -13.07 -2.14
C LEU A 86 10.34 -14.02 -1.37
N ASP A 87 9.89 -15.25 -1.17
CA ASP A 87 10.74 -16.28 -0.57
C ASP A 87 11.90 -16.59 -1.54
N LYS A 88 13.13 -16.79 -1.03
CA LYS A 88 14.37 -16.91 -1.82
C LYS A 88 14.42 -18.14 -2.75
N LEU A 89 13.33 -18.88 -2.87
CA LEU A 89 13.17 -20.11 -3.65
C LEU A 89 12.12 -19.99 -4.77
N GLY A 90 11.51 -18.82 -4.99
CA GLY A 90 10.45 -18.69 -6.01
C GLY A 90 9.16 -19.44 -5.69
N HIS A 91 9.05 -20.03 -4.48
CA HIS A 91 7.85 -20.68 -3.99
C HIS A 91 7.02 -19.73 -3.13
N GLN A 92 5.70 -19.82 -3.34
CA GLN A 92 4.68 -18.97 -2.76
C GLN A 92 4.52 -19.28 -1.26
N ALA A 93 5.18 -18.52 -0.39
CA ALA A 93 4.90 -18.57 1.04
C ALA A 93 3.67 -17.70 1.34
N VAL A 94 2.47 -18.26 1.21
CA VAL A 94 1.25 -17.64 1.73
C VAL A 94 1.27 -17.84 3.25
N ARG A 95 1.73 -16.84 4.01
CA ARG A 95 1.45 -16.81 5.45
C ARG A 95 0.00 -16.33 5.65
N PRO A 96 -0.81 -17.02 6.45
CA PRO A 96 -2.18 -16.59 6.71
C PRO A 96 -2.17 -15.21 7.35
N ALA A 97 -2.99 -14.30 6.83
CA ALA A 97 -3.23 -12.99 7.43
C ALA A 97 -3.65 -13.19 8.90
N THR A 98 -2.95 -12.53 9.81
CA THR A 98 -3.33 -12.53 11.23
C THR A 98 -4.38 -11.44 11.41
N VAL A 99 -5.63 -11.84 11.66
CA VAL A 99 -6.67 -10.93 12.14
C VAL A 99 -6.41 -10.74 13.63
N LEU A 100 -6.12 -9.51 14.05
CA LEU A 100 -6.05 -9.14 15.46
C LEU A 100 -7.49 -8.77 15.89
N ASP A 101 -8.06 -9.56 16.80
CA ASP A 101 -9.30 -9.25 17.55
C ASP A 101 -9.17 -7.97 18.39
#